data_AF-A0A9E2RNW4-F1
#
_entry.id   AF-A0A9E2RNW4-F1
#
_cell.length_a   1.000
_cell.length_b   1.000
_cell.length_c   1.000
_cell.angle_alpha   90.00
_cell.angle_beta   90.00
_cell.angle_gamma   90.00
#
_symmetry.space_group_name_H-M   'P 1'
#
loop_
_entity.id
_entity.type
_entity.pdbx_description
1 polymer ?
#
loop_
_entity_poly.entity_id
_entity_poly.type
_entity_poly.pdbx_seq_one_letter_code
_entity_poly.pdbx_strand_id
1 'polypeptide(L)'
;MLGIEPRDRIERDRWYRFLDKLHGYKSDVPELNGYQRVITAFKQSLQPPAPARPVLPLYVTVHEMKDDPRVTFSFKGGVPLIFSVQSYRILSIPTKPGRIARQEAATAAKARRAKKGKK
;
A
#
# COMPACT_ATOMS: atom_id res chain seq x y z
N MET A 1 -5.96 -11.27 -11.35
CA MET A 1 -5.15 -10.25 -10.65
C MET A 1 -4.51 -9.33 -11.68
N LEU A 2 -4.29 -8.05 -11.36
CA LEU A 2 -3.87 -6.97 -12.29
C LEU A 2 -2.42 -7.08 -12.84
N GLY A 3 -1.80 -8.26 -12.87
CA GLY A 3 -0.46 -8.46 -13.44
C GLY A 3 0.70 -7.77 -12.72
N ILE A 4 0.47 -7.26 -11.50
CA ILE A 4 1.42 -6.46 -10.71
C ILE A 4 2.28 -7.36 -9.80
N GLU A 5 2.70 -8.53 -10.28
CA GLU A 5 3.46 -9.48 -9.47
C GLU A 5 4.94 -9.53 -9.88
N PRO A 6 5.88 -9.71 -8.92
CA PRO A 6 7.27 -9.98 -9.25
C PRO A 6 7.42 -11.23 -10.13
N ARG A 7 8.39 -11.25 -11.05
CA ARG A 7 8.67 -12.44 -11.87
C ARG A 7 9.23 -13.59 -11.01
N ASP A 8 9.97 -13.26 -9.96
CA ASP A 8 10.55 -14.23 -9.05
C ASP A 8 9.50 -14.88 -8.13
N ARG A 9 9.62 -16.19 -7.90
CA ARG A 9 8.67 -16.97 -7.09
C ARG A 9 8.75 -16.64 -5.59
N ILE A 10 9.95 -16.43 -5.06
CA ILE A 10 10.18 -16.08 -3.65
C ILE A 10 9.68 -14.66 -3.39
N GLU A 11 9.91 -13.74 -4.32
CA GLU A 11 9.39 -12.39 -4.22
C GLU A 11 7.86 -12.36 -4.30
N ARG A 12 7.24 -13.22 -5.11
CA ARG A 12 5.77 -13.38 -5.14
C ARG A 12 5.18 -13.81 -3.81
N ASP A 13 5.77 -14.78 -3.13
CA ASP A 13 5.27 -15.19 -1.80
C ASP A 13 5.33 -14.02 -0.80
N ARG A 14 6.43 -13.26 -0.80
CA ARG A 14 6.55 -12.04 0.03
C ARG A 14 5.54 -10.97 -0.38
N TRP A 15 5.33 -10.79 -1.68
CA TRP A 15 4.38 -9.85 -2.25
C TRP A 15 2.94 -10.20 -1.84
N TYR A 16 2.55 -11.47 -1.93
CA TYR A 16 1.22 -11.91 -1.53
C TYR A 16 0.97 -11.77 -0.02
N ARG A 17 1.96 -12.10 0.82
CA ARG A 17 1.88 -11.83 2.27
C ARG A 17 1.82 -10.35 2.59
N PHE A 18 2.44 -9.51 1.78
CA PHE A 18 2.34 -8.06 1.90
C PHE A 18 0.95 -7.55 1.50
N LEU A 19 0.41 -8.02 0.36
CA LEU A 19 -0.94 -7.67 -0.09
C LEU A 19 -2.01 -8.11 0.91
N ASP A 20 -1.87 -9.27 1.52
CA ASP A 20 -2.78 -9.78 2.55
C ASP A 20 -2.87 -8.83 3.77
N LYS A 21 -1.73 -8.24 4.17
CA LYS A 21 -1.72 -7.25 5.26
C LYS A 21 -2.51 -5.98 4.97
N LEU A 22 -2.74 -5.64 3.70
CA LEU A 22 -3.50 -4.46 3.31
C LEU A 22 -4.97 -4.53 3.76
N HIS A 23 -5.51 -5.73 4.00
CA HIS A 23 -6.86 -5.89 4.57
C HIS A 23 -6.98 -5.28 5.98
N GLY A 24 -5.88 -5.25 6.74
CA GLY A 24 -5.83 -4.62 8.06
C GLY A 24 -5.54 -3.12 8.05
N TYR A 25 -5.25 -2.53 6.88
CA TYR A 25 -4.86 -1.12 6.78
C TYR A 25 -6.11 -0.26 6.58
N LYS A 26 -6.11 0.95 7.14
CA LYS A 26 -7.18 1.93 6.92
C LYS A 26 -7.00 2.60 5.56
N SER A 27 -8.12 2.95 4.93
CA SER A 27 -8.17 3.74 3.69
C SER A 27 -8.33 5.23 4.00
N ASP A 28 -7.94 6.08 3.05
CA ASP A 28 -8.30 7.50 2.96
C ASP A 28 -9.78 7.73 2.60
N VAL A 29 -10.40 6.77 1.93
CA VAL A 29 -11.84 6.75 1.63
C VAL A 29 -12.60 6.06 2.78
N PRO A 30 -13.67 6.68 3.33
CA PRO A 30 -14.52 6.05 4.33
C PRO A 30 -15.04 4.68 3.87
N GLU A 31 -15.22 3.74 4.79
CA GLU A 31 -15.80 2.41 4.56
C GLU A 31 -14.97 1.43 3.72
N LEU A 32 -13.86 1.87 3.12
CA LEU A 32 -12.90 0.98 2.46
C LEU A 32 -11.76 0.60 3.40
N ASN A 33 -11.26 -0.63 3.26
CA ASN A 33 -9.95 -1.02 3.80
C ASN A 33 -8.83 -0.75 2.78
N GLY A 34 -7.56 -0.86 3.22
CA GLY A 34 -6.40 -0.57 2.39
C GLY A 34 -6.31 -1.43 1.13
N TYR A 35 -6.69 -2.70 1.22
CA TYR A 35 -6.74 -3.60 0.07
C TYR A 35 -7.77 -3.14 -0.98
N GLN A 36 -9.00 -2.86 -0.54
CA GLN A 36 -10.06 -2.34 -1.41
C GLN A 36 -9.66 -0.99 -2.01
N ARG A 37 -8.97 -0.13 -1.25
CA ARG A 37 -8.48 1.15 -1.74
C ARG A 37 -7.47 1.00 -2.87
N VAL A 38 -6.52 0.07 -2.75
CA VAL A 38 -5.55 -0.24 -3.82
C VAL A 38 -6.28 -0.68 -5.08
N ILE A 39 -7.21 -1.65 -4.98
CA ILE A 39 -7.98 -2.12 -6.15
C ILE A 39 -8.76 -0.96 -6.79
N THR A 40 -9.45 -0.16 -5.98
CA THR A 40 -10.24 0.98 -6.48
C THR A 40 -9.34 2.02 -7.13
N ALA A 41 -8.15 2.29 -6.60
CA ALA A 41 -7.19 3.21 -7.21
C ALA A 41 -6.73 2.73 -8.60
N PHE A 42 -6.43 1.43 -8.76
CA PHE A 42 -6.11 0.84 -10.05
C PHE A 42 -7.29 0.90 -11.04
N LYS A 43 -8.51 0.62 -10.58
CA LYS A 43 -9.71 0.76 -11.43
C LYS A 43 -9.90 2.21 -11.88
N GLN A 44 -9.75 3.17 -10.96
CA GLN A 44 -9.87 4.61 -11.24
C GLN A 44 -8.76 5.13 -12.15
N SER A 45 -7.55 4.53 -12.13
CA SER A 45 -6.47 4.89 -13.06
C SER A 45 -6.74 4.42 -14.48
N LEU A 46 -7.32 3.21 -14.63
CA LEU A 46 -7.68 2.63 -15.92
C LEU A 46 -8.99 3.18 -16.50
N GLN A 47 -9.92 3.60 -15.65
CA GLN A 47 -11.23 4.13 -16.02
C GLN A 47 -11.46 5.48 -15.33
N PRO A 48 -10.91 6.58 -15.87
CA PRO A 48 -11.12 7.90 -15.29
C PRO A 48 -12.60 8.28 -15.35
N PRO A 49 -13.22 8.73 -14.23
CA PRO A 49 -14.58 9.25 -14.25
C PRO A 49 -14.65 10.55 -15.06
N ALA A 50 -15.80 10.83 -15.67
CA ALA A 50 -16.02 12.00 -16.50
C ALA A 50 -15.74 13.33 -15.75
N PRO A 51 -15.22 14.38 -16.42
CA PRO A 51 -14.83 14.41 -17.83
C PRO A 51 -13.59 13.55 -18.10
N ALA A 52 -13.53 12.94 -19.29
CA ALA A 52 -12.49 11.99 -19.69
C ALA A 52 -11.08 12.57 -19.43
N ARG A 53 -10.45 12.15 -18.33
CA ARG A 53 -9.07 12.51 -18.04
C ARG A 53 -8.16 11.59 -18.83
N PRO A 54 -6.99 12.05 -19.29
CA PRO A 54 -6.01 11.16 -19.90
C PRO A 54 -5.70 10.00 -18.94
N VAL A 55 -5.61 8.79 -19.50
CA VAL A 55 -5.14 7.62 -18.76
C VAL A 55 -3.65 7.83 -18.52
N LEU A 56 -3.28 8.06 -17.26
CA LEU A 56 -1.92 8.34 -16.86
C LEU A 56 -1.31 7.10 -16.22
N PRO A 57 -0.01 6.82 -16.42
CA PRO A 57 0.68 5.75 -15.73
C PRO A 57 0.55 5.91 -14.21
N LEU A 58 0.45 4.78 -13.50
CA LEU A 58 0.42 4.74 -12.04
C LEU A 58 1.86 4.61 -11.52
N TYR A 59 2.31 5.60 -10.78
CA TYR A 59 3.52 5.56 -9.99
C TYR A 59 3.19 5.08 -8.58
N VAL A 60 3.85 4.00 -8.16
CA VAL A 60 3.72 3.47 -6.81
C VAL A 60 4.92 3.92 -6.00
N THR A 61 4.65 4.55 -4.86
CA THR A 61 5.67 4.98 -3.90
C THR A 61 5.32 4.51 -2.50
N VAL A 62 6.25 4.70 -1.57
CA VAL A 62 6.07 4.35 -0.16
C VAL A 62 6.24 5.59 0.70
N HIS A 63 5.50 5.65 1.80
CA HIS A 63 5.68 6.68 2.83
C HIS A 63 5.83 6.03 4.21
N GLU A 64 6.33 6.81 5.16
CA GLU A 64 6.45 6.32 6.53
C GLU A 64 5.08 6.30 7.20
N MET A 65 4.75 5.17 7.83
CA MET A 65 3.48 4.98 8.54
C MET A 65 3.27 5.96 9.71
N LYS A 66 4.35 6.57 10.22
CA LYS A 66 4.28 7.56 11.30
C LYS A 66 3.69 8.89 10.82
N ASP A 67 3.86 9.21 9.54
CA ASP A 67 3.44 10.48 8.93
C ASP A 67 1.96 10.39 8.49
N ASP A 68 1.59 9.29 7.83
CA ASP A 68 0.18 8.91 7.61
C ASP A 68 0.05 7.37 7.69
N PRO A 69 -0.83 6.83 8.54
CA PRO A 69 -1.02 5.38 8.64
C PRO A 69 -1.92 4.79 7.55
N ARG A 70 -2.44 5.60 6.62
CA ARG A 70 -3.41 5.18 5.59
C ARG A 70 -2.76 4.94 4.24
N VAL A 71 -3.36 4.07 3.44
CA VAL A 71 -3.06 4.02 2.00
C VAL A 71 -3.69 5.24 1.34
N THR A 72 -2.89 5.99 0.58
CA THR A 72 -3.34 7.25 -0.06
C THR A 72 -3.20 7.17 -1.58
N PHE A 73 -4.11 7.84 -2.29
CA PHE A 73 -4.03 7.98 -3.74
C PHE A 73 -4.43 9.38 -4.17
N SER A 74 -3.56 10.02 -4.94
CA SER A 74 -3.73 11.39 -5.43
C SER A 74 -4.03 11.41 -6.92
N PHE A 75 -5.08 12.17 -7.28
CA PHE A 75 -5.37 12.53 -8.67
C PHE A 75 -4.56 13.73 -9.17
N LYS A 76 -3.91 14.48 -8.28
CA LYS A 76 -2.98 15.54 -8.67
C LYS A 76 -1.70 14.86 -9.15
N GLY A 77 -1.44 14.89 -10.45
CA GLY A 77 -0.20 14.36 -10.99
C GLY A 77 0.99 15.17 -10.50
N GLY A 78 2.07 14.48 -10.14
CA GLY A 78 3.38 15.11 -9.93
C GLY A 78 4.20 15.10 -11.23
N VAL A 79 5.47 15.49 -11.15
CA VAL A 79 6.52 15.24 -12.17
C VAL A 79 7.54 14.28 -11.53
N PRO A 80 7.85 13.09 -12.07
CA PRO A 80 8.82 12.21 -11.44
C PRO A 80 10.18 12.52 -12.08
N LEU A 81 11.19 12.71 -11.24
CA LEU A 81 12.57 12.98 -11.67
C LEU A 81 13.22 11.75 -12.34
N ILE A 82 12.83 11.47 -13.59
CA ILE A 82 13.64 10.92 -14.69
C ILE A 82 12.95 11.45 -15.94
N PHE A 83 13.54 12.44 -16.64
CA PHE A 83 12.91 13.27 -17.69
C PHE A 83 11.83 12.51 -18.51
N SER A 84 10.59 12.68 -18.09
CA SER A 84 9.38 12.23 -18.80
C SER A 84 8.35 13.33 -18.62
N VAL A 85 7.86 13.86 -19.73
CA VAL A 85 6.82 14.89 -19.78
C VAL A 85 5.42 14.33 -19.58
N GLN A 86 5.30 13.01 -19.35
CA GLN A 86 4.01 12.35 -19.18
C GLN A 86 3.53 12.49 -17.74
N SER A 87 2.35 13.08 -17.55
CA SER A 87 1.70 13.15 -16.24
C SER A 87 1.44 11.73 -15.71
N TYR A 88 1.48 11.53 -14.39
CA TYR A 88 1.28 10.23 -13.74
C TYR A 88 0.53 10.40 -12.41
N ARG A 89 -0.06 9.33 -11.88
CA ARG A 89 -0.75 9.35 -10.58
C ARG A 89 0.07 8.66 -9.51
N ILE A 90 -0.04 9.09 -8.26
CA ILE A 90 0.74 8.55 -7.14
C ILE A 90 -0.15 7.67 -6.25
N LEU A 91 0.18 6.39 -6.17
CA LEU A 91 -0.31 5.47 -5.14
C LEU A 91 0.78 5.31 -4.08
N SER A 92 0.53 5.75 -2.85
CA SER A 92 1.51 5.68 -1.78
C SER A 92 1.10 4.66 -0.72
N ILE A 93 1.96 3.67 -0.47
CA ILE A 93 1.70 2.59 0.49
C ILE A 93 2.56 2.82 1.74
N PRO A 94 1.96 2.96 2.93
CA PRO A 94 2.74 3.14 4.14
C PRO A 94 3.53 1.86 4.43
N THR A 95 4.83 2.00 4.67
CA THR A 95 5.67 0.88 5.08
C THR A 95 6.27 1.15 6.46
N LYS A 96 6.50 0.07 7.22
CA LYS A 96 7.16 0.14 8.53
C LYS A 96 8.59 -0.37 8.39
N PRO A 97 9.61 0.34 8.90
CA PRO A 97 10.98 -0.14 8.90
C PRO A 97 11.11 -1.51 9.57
N GLY A 98 11.87 -2.42 8.94
CA GLY A 98 11.94 -3.83 9.36
C GLY A 98 12.42 -4.02 10.81
N ARG A 99 13.30 -3.15 11.31
CA ARG A 99 13.76 -3.17 12.71
C ARG A 99 12.60 -2.93 13.68
N ILE A 100 11.77 -1.93 13.40
CA ILE A 100 10.60 -1.58 14.22
C ILE A 100 9.58 -2.72 14.17
N ALA A 101 9.29 -3.25 12.98
CA ALA A 101 8.37 -4.37 12.81
C ALA A 101 8.79 -5.63 13.60
N ARG A 102 10.10 -5.95 13.64
CA ARG A 102 10.63 -7.09 14.42
C ARG A 102 10.55 -6.84 15.93
N GLN A 103 10.82 -5.61 16.38
CA GLN A 103 10.76 -5.26 17.80
C GLN A 103 9.33 -5.35 18.34
N GLU A 104 8.35 -4.85 17.58
CA GLU A 104 6.92 -4.98 17.91
C GLU A 104 6.44 -6.45 17.92
N ALA A 105 6.90 -7.26 16.97
CA ALA A 105 6.57 -8.69 16.97
C ALA A 105 7.13 -9.40 18.23
N ALA A 106 8.35 -9.04 18.66
CA ALA A 106 8.96 -9.58 19.86
C ALA A 106 8.24 -9.14 21.15
N THR A 107 7.80 -7.87 21.24
CA THR A 107 7.03 -7.39 22.40
C THR A 107 5.65 -8.02 22.45
N ALA A 108 4.96 -8.17 21.32
CA ALA A 108 3.67 -8.86 21.24
C ALA A 108 3.78 -10.35 21.63
N ALA A 109 4.86 -11.03 21.23
CA ALA A 109 5.12 -12.41 21.62
C ALA A 109 5.37 -12.56 23.13
N LYS A 110 6.13 -11.64 23.73
CA LYS A 110 6.34 -11.59 25.20
C LYS A 110 5.02 -11.37 25.95
N ALA A 111 4.18 -10.44 25.49
CA ALA A 111 2.87 -10.17 26.10
C ALA A 111 1.92 -11.39 26.03
N ARG A 112 1.92 -12.12 24.90
CA ARG A 112 1.16 -13.38 24.77
C ARG A 112 1.63 -14.46 25.74
N ARG A 113 2.95 -14.63 25.93
CA ARG A 113 3.50 -15.60 26.89
C ARG A 113 3.15 -15.25 28.33
N ALA A 114 3.23 -13.98 28.70
CA ALA A 114 2.86 -13.50 30.04
C ALA A 114 1.37 -13.71 30.36
N LYS A 115 0.47 -13.55 29.37
CA LYS A 115 -0.96 -13.87 29.55
C LYS A 115 -1.24 -15.37 29.68
N LYS A 116 -0.43 -16.22 29.03
CA LYS A 116 -0.60 -17.68 29.07
C LYS A 116 -0.12 -18.31 30.38
N GLY A 117 0.87 -17.71 31.05
CA GLY A 117 1.35 -18.15 32.37
C GLY A 117 0.57 -17.60 33.57
N LYS A 118 -0.51 -16.83 33.34
CA LYS A 118 -1.42 -16.33 34.38
C LYS A 118 -2.73 -17.13 34.47
N LYS A 119 -2.78 -18.31 33.85
CA LYS A 119 -3.90 -19.27 33.94
C LYS A 119 -3.40 -20.54 34.61
#